data_AF-A0AAJ1S855-F1
#
_entry.id   AF-A0AAJ1S855-F1
#
_cell.length_a   1.000
_cell.length_b   1.000
_cell.length_c   1.000
_cell.angle_alpha   90.00
_cell.angle_beta   90.00
_cell.angle_gamma   90.00
#
_symmetry.space_group_name_H-M   'P 1'
#
loop_
_entity.id
_entity.type
_entity.pdbx_description
1 polymer ?
#
loop_
_entity_poly.entity_id
_entity_poly.type
_entity_poly.pdbx_seq_one_letter_code
_entity_poly.pdbx_strand_id
1 'polypeptide(L)'
;MGIYRRHTDTAQQRADEFVKERTHLRNSLPIVITVTLWLTANIGMIKTPTRGSYGLKHLAESSIGQYVTNGQLIAAALIAGYPMREAGGPNPLFGMRKRDLDRAEAAVNAKR
;
A
#
# COMPACT_ATOMS: atom_id res chain seq x y z
N MET A 1 7.68 -3.52 14.41
CA MET A 1 8.29 -2.48 13.55
C MET A 1 9.53 -1.98 14.26
N GLY A 2 10.70 -2.45 13.81
CA GLY A 2 11.96 -2.32 14.53
C GLY A 2 12.68 -1.01 14.20
N ILE A 3 13.07 -0.29 15.24
CA ILE A 3 13.96 0.87 15.19
C ILE A 3 15.28 0.38 14.59
N TYR A 4 15.67 0.88 13.41
CA TYR A 4 17.02 0.65 12.90
C TYR A 4 17.95 1.55 13.71
N ARG A 5 18.60 0.98 14.72
CA ARG A 5 19.38 1.73 15.72
C ARG A 5 20.78 2.01 15.18
N ARG A 6 21.16 3.27 15.03
CA ARG A 6 22.58 3.63 14.96
C ARG A 6 23.10 3.82 16.39
N HIS A 7 24.29 3.31 16.64
CA HIS A 7 24.91 3.30 17.98
C HIS A 7 25.29 4.71 18.49
N THR A 8 25.15 5.74 17.64
CA THR A 8 25.65 7.10 17.84
C THR A 8 24.57 8.13 18.19
N ASP A 9 23.28 7.75 18.16
CA ASP A 9 22.20 8.74 18.28
C ASP A 9 21.96 9.16 19.73
N THR A 10 21.92 10.48 19.96
CA THR A 10 21.59 11.07 21.27
C THR A 10 20.13 10.80 21.65
N ALA A 11 19.79 10.93 22.94
CA ALA A 11 18.41 10.77 23.41
C ALA A 11 17.42 11.74 22.73
N GLN A 12 17.86 12.98 22.43
CA GLN A 12 17.03 13.96 21.75
C GLN A 12 16.79 13.61 20.28
N GLN A 13 17.84 13.20 19.55
CA GLN A 13 17.71 12.77 18.15
C GLN A 13 16.75 11.58 18.00
N ARG A 14 16.77 10.65 18.97
CA ARG A 14 15.84 9.52 19.01
C ARG A 14 14.40 9.95 19.25
N ALA A 15 14.16 10.91 20.16
CA ALA A 15 12.83 11.44 20.41
C ALA A 15 12.27 12.15 19.16
N ASP A 16 13.09 12.94 18.48
CA ASP A 16 12.71 13.67 17.27
C ASP A 16 12.42 12.73 16.10
N GLU A 17 13.25 11.70 15.91
CA GLU A 17 13.02 10.66 14.89
C GLU A 17 11.74 9.88 15.17
N PHE A 18 11.50 9.51 16.43
CA PHE A 18 10.27 8.85 16.85
C PHE A 18 9.03 9.73 16.60
N VAL A 19 9.10 11.04 16.87
CA VAL A 19 8.02 11.98 16.56
C VAL A 19 7.80 12.08 15.05
N LYS A 20 8.87 12.14 14.25
CA LYS A 20 8.79 12.15 12.78
C LYS A 20 8.16 10.88 12.23
N GLU A 21 8.60 9.71 12.69
CA GLU A 21 8.04 8.41 12.30
C GLU A 21 6.56 8.30 12.69
N ARG A 22 6.20 8.69 13.92
CA ARG A 22 4.80 8.69 14.36
C ARG A 22 3.92 9.64 13.56
N THR A 23 4.43 10.81 13.23
CA THR A 23 3.72 11.79 12.41
C THR A 23 3.55 11.27 10.99
N HIS A 24 4.60 10.69 10.40
CA HIS A 24 4.54 10.06 9.10
C HIS A 24 3.52 8.91 9.06
N LEU A 25 3.54 8.03 10.06
CA LEU A 25 2.57 6.95 10.21
C LEU A 25 1.14 7.49 10.33
N ARG A 26 0.91 8.48 11.20
CA ARG A 26 -0.41 9.11 11.35
C ARG A 26 -0.91 9.74 10.06
N ASN A 27 -0.05 10.46 9.34
CA ASN A 27 -0.41 11.09 8.07
C ASN A 27 -0.65 10.05 6.97
N SER A 28 -0.09 8.84 7.09
CA SER A 28 -0.35 7.74 6.16
C SER A 28 -1.66 6.99 6.43
N LEU A 29 -2.25 7.09 7.62
CA LEU A 29 -3.46 6.34 7.96
C LEU A 29 -4.66 6.67 7.06
N PRO A 30 -5.00 7.95 6.79
CA PRO A 30 -6.16 8.28 5.96
C PRO A 30 -6.07 7.69 4.56
N ILE A 31 -4.88 7.73 3.94
CA ILE A 31 -4.68 7.16 2.61
C ILE A 31 -4.70 5.63 2.63
N VAL A 32 -4.13 4.99 3.66
CA VAL A 32 -4.23 3.52 3.84
C VAL A 32 -5.69 3.09 3.98
N ILE A 33 -6.49 3.80 4.77
CA ILE A 33 -7.93 3.51 4.92
C ILE A 33 -8.65 3.70 3.59
N THR A 34 -8.38 4.80 2.88
CA THR A 34 -8.99 5.10 1.58
C THR A 34 -8.68 4.00 0.56
N VAL A 35 -7.42 3.58 0.46
CA VAL A 35 -6.99 2.48 -0.41
C VAL A 35 -7.63 1.16 0.02
N THR A 36 -7.73 0.89 1.33
CA THR A 36 -8.37 -0.32 1.86
C THR A 36 -9.84 -0.39 1.43
N LEU A 37 -10.59 0.69 1.62
CA LEU A 37 -12.00 0.78 1.23
C LEU A 37 -12.18 0.66 -0.28
N TRP A 38 -11.31 1.30 -1.06
CA TRP A 38 -11.34 1.16 -2.52
C TRP A 38 -11.07 -0.29 -2.96
N LEU A 39 -10.08 -0.96 -2.37
CA LEU A 39 -9.75 -2.36 -2.68
C LEU A 39 -10.93 -3.28 -2.37
N THR A 40 -11.53 -3.18 -1.18
CA THR A 40 -12.64 -4.08 -0.77
C THR A 40 -13.91 -3.83 -1.57
N ALA A 41 -14.17 -2.59 -2.00
CA ALA A 41 -15.34 -2.26 -2.81
C ALA A 41 -15.20 -2.66 -4.28
N ASN A 42 -13.98 -2.63 -4.84
CA ASN A 42 -13.80 -2.71 -6.30
C ASN A 42 -13.11 -3.99 -6.77
N ILE A 43 -12.27 -4.62 -5.95
CA ILE A 43 -11.38 -5.70 -6.37
C ILE A 43 -11.72 -6.98 -5.60
N GLY A 44 -11.98 -8.08 -6.30
CA GLY A 44 -12.17 -9.38 -5.66
C GLY A 44 -10.84 -10.04 -5.27
N MET A 45 -10.85 -10.80 -4.18
CA MET A 45 -9.73 -11.66 -3.79
C MET A 45 -9.68 -12.95 -4.61
N ILE A 46 -8.47 -13.45 -4.87
CA ILE A 46 -8.20 -14.81 -5.38
C ILE A 46 -7.11 -15.46 -4.55
N LYS A 47 -7.09 -16.80 -4.51
CA LYS A 47 -6.14 -17.56 -3.69
C LYS A 47 -4.69 -17.38 -4.11
N THR A 48 -4.42 -17.27 -5.42
CA THR A 48 -3.06 -17.26 -5.97
C THR A 48 -2.54 -15.84 -6.18
N PRO A 49 -1.48 -15.42 -5.47
CA PRO A 49 -0.89 -14.10 -5.66
C PRO A 49 -0.13 -14.00 -6.97
N THR A 50 -0.59 -13.12 -7.86
CA THR A 50 -0.06 -12.97 -9.23
C THR A 50 0.27 -11.51 -9.59
N ARG A 51 -0.15 -10.54 -8.78
CA ARG A 51 -0.06 -9.11 -9.13
C ARG A 51 0.85 -8.35 -8.19
N GLY A 52 1.86 -7.70 -8.75
CA GLY A 52 2.84 -6.93 -8.00
C GLY A 52 2.27 -5.64 -7.41
N SER A 53 2.56 -5.41 -6.15
CA SER A 53 2.25 -4.18 -5.41
C SER A 53 2.64 -2.89 -6.16
N TYR A 54 3.78 -2.88 -6.87
CA TYR A 54 4.22 -1.69 -7.60
C TYR A 54 3.25 -1.26 -8.71
N GLY A 55 2.73 -2.21 -9.50
CA GLY A 55 1.73 -1.89 -10.52
C GLY A 55 0.38 -1.51 -9.88
N LEU A 56 0.01 -2.23 -8.83
CA LEU A 56 -1.24 -2.01 -8.10
C LEU A 56 -1.30 -0.63 -7.44
N LYS A 57 -0.17 -0.06 -6.97
CA LYS A 57 -0.17 1.28 -6.36
C LYS A 57 -0.50 2.36 -7.39
N HIS A 58 -0.02 2.24 -8.62
CA HIS A 58 -0.30 3.22 -9.68
C HIS A 58 -1.76 3.17 -10.11
N LEU A 59 -2.34 1.96 -10.15
CA LEU A 59 -3.76 1.80 -10.40
C LEU A 59 -4.61 2.41 -9.27
N ALA A 60 -4.26 2.14 -8.01
CA ALA A 60 -4.95 2.72 -6.85
C ALA A 60 -4.84 4.25 -6.84
N GLU A 61 -3.63 4.79 -7.00
CA GLU A 61 -3.34 6.24 -7.10
C GLU A 61 -4.20 6.91 -8.18
N SER A 62 -4.23 6.33 -9.38
CA SER A 62 -5.02 6.87 -10.49
C SER A 62 -6.53 6.74 -10.26
N SER A 63 -6.96 5.68 -9.57
CA SER A 63 -8.39 5.43 -9.31
C SER A 63 -8.96 6.37 -8.25
N ILE A 64 -8.18 6.66 -7.20
CA ILE A 64 -8.60 7.51 -6.08
C ILE A 64 -8.22 8.98 -6.27
N GLY A 65 -7.31 9.29 -7.20
CA GLY A 65 -6.85 10.66 -7.47
C GLY A 65 -5.94 11.24 -6.38
N GLN A 66 -5.27 10.40 -5.60
CA GLN A 66 -4.38 10.80 -4.52
C GLN A 66 -3.09 10.00 -4.59
N TYR A 67 -1.97 10.61 -4.20
CA TYR A 67 -0.67 9.94 -4.18
C TYR A 67 -0.68 8.73 -3.23
N VAL A 68 -0.22 7.58 -3.73
CA VAL A 68 -0.14 6.33 -2.96
C VAL A 68 1.26 5.74 -3.05
N THR A 69 1.94 5.66 -1.90
CA THR A 69 3.21 4.95 -1.80
C THR A 69 3.00 3.44 -1.90
N ASN A 70 4.03 2.71 -2.33
CA ASN A 70 4.00 1.25 -2.38
C ASN A 70 3.69 0.63 -1.01
N GLY A 71 4.27 1.18 0.06
CA GLY A 71 4.04 0.73 1.44
C GLY A 71 2.59 0.92 1.90
N GLN A 72 1.95 2.05 1.54
CA GLN A 72 0.54 2.30 1.89
C GLN A 72 -0.40 1.30 1.19
N LEU A 73 -0.14 0.98 -0.07
CA LEU A 73 -0.89 -0.07 -0.76
C LEU A 73 -0.67 -1.44 -0.12
N ILE A 74 0.58 -1.82 0.18
CA ILE A 74 0.88 -3.10 0.83
C ILE A 74 0.14 -3.21 2.17
N ALA A 75 0.21 -2.16 3.00
CA ALA A 75 -0.50 -2.10 4.27
C ALA A 75 -2.01 -2.24 4.08
N ALA A 76 -2.60 -1.50 3.14
CA ALA A 76 -4.03 -1.56 2.84
C ALA A 76 -4.47 -2.96 2.35
N ALA A 77 -3.69 -3.60 1.47
CA ALA A 77 -4.00 -4.93 0.95
C ALA A 77 -3.91 -6.01 2.05
N LEU A 78 -2.95 -5.88 2.97
CA LEU A 78 -2.85 -6.75 4.15
C LEU A 78 -4.04 -6.55 5.10
N ILE A 79 -4.43 -5.31 5.38
CA ILE A 79 -5.60 -4.98 6.21
C ILE A 79 -6.88 -5.55 5.58
N ALA A 80 -7.03 -5.45 4.26
CA ALA A 80 -8.16 -5.98 3.51
C ALA A 80 -8.14 -7.52 3.38
N GLY A 81 -7.10 -8.21 3.86
CA GLY A 81 -7.03 -9.67 3.89
C GLY A 81 -6.60 -10.34 2.58
N TYR A 82 -6.02 -9.60 1.64
CA TYR A 82 -5.59 -10.19 0.36
C TYR A 82 -4.47 -11.21 0.56
N PRO A 83 -4.55 -12.40 -0.06
CA PRO A 83 -3.45 -13.35 -0.07
C PRO A 83 -2.18 -12.72 -0.64
N MET A 84 -1.07 -12.88 0.07
CA MET A 84 0.20 -12.24 -0.25
C MET A 84 1.31 -13.29 -0.38
N ARG A 85 2.22 -13.07 -1.32
CA ARG A 85 3.44 -13.88 -1.50
C ARG A 85 4.64 -12.96 -1.68
N GLU A 86 5.72 -13.28 -1.00
CA GLU A 86 7.00 -12.61 -1.20
C GLU A 86 7.56 -12.89 -2.60
N ALA A 87 8.21 -11.89 -3.19
CA ALA A 87 8.77 -11.96 -4.55
C ALA A 87 10.29 -11.75 -4.58
N GLY A 88 10.98 -11.94 -3.44
CA GLY A 88 12.43 -11.73 -3.32
C GLY A 88 12.87 -10.27 -3.32
N GLY A 89 11.95 -9.32 -3.12
CA GLY A 89 12.21 -7.88 -3.10
C GLY A 89 11.09 -7.09 -2.42
N PRO A 90 11.14 -5.75 -2.43
CA PRO A 90 10.20 -4.90 -1.69
C PRO A 90 8.77 -4.90 -2.26
N ASN A 91 8.57 -5.56 -3.41
CA ASN A 91 7.32 -5.57 -4.14
C ASN A 91 6.66 -6.96 -4.06
N PRO A 92 5.89 -7.27 -3.00
CA PRO A 92 5.19 -8.54 -2.91
C PRO A 92 4.10 -8.66 -3.98
N LEU A 93 3.67 -9.89 -4.22
CA LEU A 93 2.53 -10.22 -5.05
C LEU A 93 1.27 -10.35 -4.19
N PHE A 94 0.13 -9.94 -4.74
CA PHE A 94 -1.19 -10.07 -4.13
C PHE A 94 -2.15 -10.87 -5.00
N GLY A 95 -3.04 -11.60 -4.31
CA GLY A 95 -4.12 -12.40 -4.87
C GLY A 95 -5.32 -11.54 -5.24
N MET A 96 -5.21 -10.77 -6.31
CA MET A 96 -6.26 -9.87 -6.80
C MET A 96 -6.85 -10.37 -8.12
N ARG A 97 -8.18 -10.32 -8.23
CA ARG A 97 -8.92 -10.84 -9.38
C ARG A 97 -8.67 -9.99 -10.62
N LYS A 98 -8.06 -10.59 -11.65
CA LYS A 98 -7.67 -9.91 -12.91
C LYS A 98 -8.78 -9.08 -13.53
N ARG A 99 -9.99 -9.65 -13.74
CA ARG A 99 -11.11 -8.92 -14.35
C ARG A 99 -11.49 -7.62 -13.64
N ASP A 100 -11.32 -7.56 -12.32
CA ASP A 100 -11.70 -6.38 -11.56
C ASP A 100 -10.61 -5.30 -11.65
N LEU A 101 -9.34 -5.72 -11.75
CA LEU A 101 -8.22 -4.83 -12.06
C LEU A 101 -8.34 -4.24 -13.47
N ASP A 102 -8.61 -5.08 -14.47
CA ASP A 102 -8.77 -4.65 -15.86
C ASP A 102 -9.95 -3.66 -15.98
N ARG A 103 -11.04 -3.89 -15.24
CA ARG A 103 -12.17 -2.95 -15.13
C ARG A 103 -11.77 -1.62 -14.50
N ALA A 104 -11.00 -1.65 -13.41
CA ALA A 104 -10.52 -0.43 -12.76
C ALA A 104 -9.58 0.37 -13.67
N GLU A 105 -8.70 -0.30 -14.42
CA GLU A 105 -7.80 0.32 -15.38
C GLU A 105 -8.56 0.96 -16.54
N ALA A 106 -9.57 0.27 -17.08
CA ALA A 106 -10.46 0.84 -18.10
C ALA A 106 -11.19 2.09 -17.59
N ALA A 107 -11.66 2.08 -16.33
CA ALA A 107 -12.32 3.24 -15.72
C ALA A 107 -11.36 4.42 -15.50
N VAL A 108 -10.08 4.17 -15.22
CA VAL A 108 -9.05 5.21 -15.16
C VAL A 108 -8.79 5.80 -16.54
N ASN A 109 -8.67 4.95 -17.57
CA ASN A 109 -8.40 5.39 -18.93
C ASN A 109 -9.56 6.21 -19.54
N ALA A 110 -10.81 5.89 -19.19
CA ALA A 110 -11.98 6.64 -19.64
C ALA A 110 -12.11 8.04 -19.02
N LYS A 111 -11.35 8.34 -17.95
CA LYS A 111 -11.34 9.66 -17.29
C LYS A 111 -10.26 10.60 -17.82
N ARG A 112 -9.41 10.14 -18.74
CA ARG A 112 -8.35 10.92 -19.39
C ARG A 112 -8.85 11.51 -20.69
#